data_AF-A0A7I9J2L1-F1
#
_entry.id   AF-A0A7I9J2L1-F1
#
_cell.length_a   1.000
_cell.length_b   1.000
_cell.length_c   1.000
_cell.angle_alpha   90.00
_cell.angle_beta   90.00
_cell.angle_gamma   90.00
#
_symmetry.space_group_name_H-M   'P 1'
#
loop_
_entity.id
_entity.type
_entity.pdbx_description
1 polymer ?
#
loop_
_entity_poly.entity_id
_entity_poly.type
_entity_poly.pdbx_seq_one_letter_code
_entity_poly.pdbx_strand_id
1 'polypeptide(L)'
;MISVIRGLFMEEVLNANVSILVAQVRQAEASHKIDTTHQLLRGKHFTGPSRVVYLGDVSKALLAQLSQPETPVFDEAPGYNEQRWKLKTTSSSLNIKIHSTAYWGWGLLTSGYLNVITLEGPLNERARLVLDMTSSLGQSPWEMAHLNSAEKWLKRHEPSLSLKHNEQIWKALQQAARSNLKEAIERMKEQIDTVWSEGIDDADEWRTIIDDDLHMARQALAEDNAPGVERALARMEASLIQIKSDPEANYIEAPISVLSDGSDRISGEKTKPVKTVELTQALSAEDDVPFVDLTQLPSVDGEE
;
A
#
# COMPACT_ATOMS: atom_id res chain seq x y z
N MET A 1 28.48 -15.75 8.53
CA MET A 1 28.04 -17.14 8.26
C MET A 1 26.52 -17.30 8.37
N ILE A 2 25.87 -16.94 9.48
CA ILE A 2 24.39 -17.06 9.65
C ILE A 2 23.58 -16.23 8.62
N SER A 3 24.01 -15.01 8.30
CA SER A 3 23.31 -14.15 7.32
C SER A 3 23.41 -14.68 5.88
N VAL A 4 24.55 -15.30 5.53
CA VAL A 4 24.78 -15.91 4.21
C VAL A 4 23.96 -17.19 4.06
N ILE A 5 23.89 -18.01 5.11
CA ILE A 5 23.05 -19.21 5.15
C ILE A 5 21.55 -18.84 5.08
N ARG A 6 21.14 -17.74 5.74
CA ARG A 6 19.77 -17.21 5.60
C ARG A 6 19.48 -16.70 4.20
N GLY A 7 20.41 -15.99 3.55
CA GLY A 7 20.24 -15.52 2.16
C GLY A 7 20.06 -16.67 1.16
N LEU A 8 20.91 -17.69 1.23
CA LEU A 8 20.82 -18.87 0.36
C LEU A 8 19.52 -19.67 0.58
N PHE A 9 19.06 -19.78 1.83
CA PHE A 9 17.77 -20.43 2.13
C PHE A 9 16.57 -19.64 1.57
N MET A 10 16.66 -18.31 1.49
CA MET A 10 15.59 -17.48 0.93
C MET A 10 15.51 -17.59 -0.59
N GLU A 11 16.64 -17.64 -1.29
CA GLU A 11 16.68 -17.84 -2.75
C GLU A 11 16.12 -19.21 -3.17
N GLU A 12 16.31 -20.23 -2.33
CA GLU A 12 15.77 -21.58 -2.59
C GLU A 12 14.24 -21.66 -2.34
N VAL A 13 13.71 -20.82 -1.44
CA VAL A 13 12.29 -20.81 -1.06
C VAL A 13 11.45 -19.86 -1.93
N LEU A 14 12.04 -18.74 -2.39
CA LEU A 14 11.31 -17.71 -3.11
C LEU A 14 11.56 -17.80 -4.61
N ASN A 15 10.50 -17.99 -5.38
CA ASN A 15 10.55 -17.83 -6.82
C ASN A 15 10.69 -16.34 -7.18
N ALA A 16 11.48 -16.03 -8.21
CA ALA A 16 11.75 -14.65 -8.62
C ALA A 16 10.49 -13.89 -9.05
N ASN A 17 9.54 -14.56 -9.71
CA ASN A 17 8.43 -13.91 -10.42
C ASN A 17 7.06 -14.20 -9.81
N VAL A 18 6.91 -15.30 -9.06
CA VAL A 18 5.61 -15.75 -8.55
C VAL A 18 5.69 -16.13 -7.08
N SER A 19 4.63 -15.90 -6.33
CA SER A 19 4.47 -16.44 -4.98
C SER A 19 3.04 -16.94 -4.81
N ILE A 20 2.89 -18.17 -4.31
CA ILE A 20 1.61 -18.78 -3.99
C ILE A 20 1.53 -18.89 -2.48
N LEU A 21 0.50 -18.28 -1.90
CA LEU A 21 0.32 -18.17 -0.46
C LEU A 21 -1.06 -18.69 -0.09
N VAL A 22 -1.11 -19.58 0.89
CA VAL A 22 -2.37 -20.09 1.44
C VAL A 22 -2.60 -19.48 2.81
N ALA A 23 -3.76 -18.87 2.99
CA ALA A 23 -4.11 -18.11 4.19
C ALA A 23 -5.45 -18.54 4.77
N GLN A 24 -5.51 -18.70 6.09
CA GLN A 24 -6.73 -18.90 6.84
C GLN A 24 -7.58 -17.63 6.82
N VAL A 25 -8.84 -17.74 6.41
CA VAL A 25 -9.82 -16.67 6.64
C VAL A 25 -10.38 -16.85 8.04
N ARG A 26 -10.34 -15.81 8.89
CA ARG A 26 -10.90 -15.89 10.25
C ARG A 26 -12.20 -15.12 10.39
N GLN A 27 -12.34 -14.02 9.65
CA GLN A 27 -13.55 -13.21 9.64
C GLN A 27 -13.99 -12.94 8.21
N ALA A 28 -15.30 -13.00 7.96
CA ALA A 28 -15.88 -12.65 6.67
C ALA A 28 -17.16 -11.85 6.87
N GLU A 29 -17.34 -10.82 6.04
CA GLU A 29 -18.46 -9.89 6.18
C GLU A 29 -19.07 -9.55 4.82
N ALA A 30 -20.38 -9.32 4.81
CA ALA A 30 -21.16 -8.80 3.69
C ALA A 30 -20.97 -7.27 3.51
N SER A 31 -19.72 -6.81 3.49
CA SER A 31 -19.38 -5.39 3.34
C SER A 31 -19.22 -4.94 1.88
N HIS A 32 -19.26 -5.88 0.94
CA HIS A 32 -19.03 -5.61 -0.47
C HIS A 32 -20.14 -6.21 -1.34
N LYS A 33 -20.20 -5.70 -2.56
CA LYS A 33 -21.10 -6.16 -3.61
C LYS A 33 -20.29 -6.52 -4.84
N ILE A 34 -20.86 -7.37 -5.68
CA ILE A 34 -20.39 -7.59 -7.04
C ILE A 34 -21.45 -7.05 -8.00
N ASP A 35 -21.00 -6.18 -8.90
CA ASP A 35 -21.78 -5.69 -10.03
C ASP A 35 -22.12 -6.87 -10.96
N THR A 36 -23.39 -7.17 -11.15
CA THR A 36 -23.80 -8.35 -11.95
C THR A 36 -23.56 -8.16 -13.45
N THR A 37 -23.35 -6.93 -13.90
CA THR A 37 -23.13 -6.59 -15.32
C THR A 37 -21.68 -6.86 -15.73
N HIS A 38 -20.74 -6.40 -14.91
CA HIS A 38 -19.31 -6.41 -15.23
C HIS A 38 -18.49 -7.31 -14.30
N GLN A 39 -19.12 -7.96 -13.32
CA GLN A 39 -18.48 -8.78 -12.28
C GLN A 39 -17.41 -8.01 -11.49
N LEU A 40 -17.55 -6.69 -11.38
CA LEU A 40 -16.63 -5.83 -10.66
C LEU A 40 -16.95 -5.82 -9.16
N LEU A 41 -15.91 -5.81 -8.33
CA LEU A 41 -16.04 -5.56 -6.91
C LEU A 41 -16.47 -4.12 -6.67
N ARG A 42 -17.51 -3.95 -5.85
CA ARG A 42 -18.10 -2.66 -5.48
C ARG A 42 -18.26 -2.55 -3.98
N GLY A 43 -18.26 -1.31 -3.49
CA GLY A 43 -18.58 -1.02 -2.09
C GLY A 43 -20.03 -1.36 -1.74
N LYS A 44 -20.31 -1.50 -0.43
CA LYS A 44 -21.62 -1.83 0.14
C LYS A 44 -22.80 -1.01 -0.43
N HIS A 45 -22.55 0.28 -0.70
CA HIS A 45 -23.57 1.25 -1.09
C HIS A 45 -23.80 1.36 -2.60
N PHE A 46 -23.20 0.49 -3.42
CA PHE A 46 -23.45 0.47 -4.86
C PHE A 46 -24.94 0.23 -5.14
N THR A 47 -25.53 1.10 -5.97
CA THR A 47 -26.97 1.17 -6.26
C THR A 47 -27.38 0.45 -7.54
N GLY A 48 -26.42 0.07 -8.40
CA GLY A 48 -26.68 -0.69 -9.62
C GLY A 48 -27.02 -2.17 -9.37
N PRO A 49 -27.36 -2.91 -10.44
CA PRO A 49 -27.60 -4.35 -10.39
C PRO A 49 -26.41 -5.07 -9.73
N SER A 50 -26.66 -5.68 -8.57
CA SER A 50 -25.59 -6.22 -7.75
C SER A 50 -26.07 -7.33 -6.82
N ARG A 51 -25.14 -8.19 -6.41
CA ARG A 51 -25.34 -9.18 -5.35
C ARG A 51 -24.30 -8.98 -4.25
N VAL A 52 -24.63 -9.38 -3.04
CA VAL A 52 -23.73 -9.33 -1.88
C VAL A 52 -22.59 -10.33 -2.07
N VAL A 53 -21.38 -9.96 -1.68
CA VAL A 53 -20.24 -10.87 -1.58
C VAL A 53 -19.62 -10.80 -0.20
N TYR A 54 -19.27 -11.96 0.35
CA TYR A 54 -18.54 -12.07 1.60
C TYR A 54 -17.04 -12.07 1.29
N LEU A 55 -16.34 -11.03 1.72
CA LEU A 55 -14.88 -10.96 1.65
C LEU A 55 -14.28 -11.28 3.01
N GLY A 56 -13.29 -12.18 3.00
CA GLY A 56 -12.50 -12.50 4.17
C GLY A 56 -11.58 -11.35 4.59
N ASP A 57 -11.25 -11.30 5.87
CA ASP A 57 -10.22 -10.43 6.47
C ASP A 57 -8.92 -10.39 5.66
N VAL A 58 -8.39 -11.54 5.25
CA VAL A 58 -7.16 -11.61 4.46
C VAL A 58 -7.30 -10.91 3.11
N SER A 59 -8.42 -11.11 2.40
CA SER A 59 -8.64 -10.45 1.11
C SER A 59 -8.85 -8.95 1.27
N LYS A 60 -9.61 -8.54 2.30
CA LYS A 60 -9.82 -7.12 2.61
C LYS A 60 -8.49 -6.44 2.94
N ALA A 61 -7.68 -7.07 3.79
CA ALA A 61 -6.34 -6.59 4.13
C ALA A 61 -5.47 -6.45 2.89
N LEU A 62 -5.40 -7.49 2.05
CA LEU A 62 -4.62 -7.44 0.79
C LEU A 62 -5.06 -6.27 -0.09
N LEU A 63 -6.36 -6.17 -0.39
CA LEU A 63 -6.89 -5.17 -1.30
C LEU A 63 -6.68 -3.73 -0.78
N ALA A 64 -6.69 -3.55 0.54
CA ALA A 64 -6.46 -2.24 1.16
C ALA A 64 -4.99 -1.76 1.05
N GLN A 65 -4.03 -2.67 0.85
CA GLN A 65 -2.60 -2.33 0.72
C GLN A 65 -2.15 -2.13 -0.74
N LEU A 66 -3.07 -2.22 -1.70
CA LEU A 66 -2.74 -1.95 -3.10
C LEU A 66 -2.63 -0.43 -3.31
N SER A 67 -1.52 0.02 -3.88
CA SER A 67 -1.21 1.44 -4.06
C SER A 67 -2.01 2.09 -5.20
N GLN A 68 -2.16 1.38 -6.33
CA GLN A 68 -2.90 1.84 -7.51
C GLN A 68 -3.68 0.67 -8.14
N PRO A 69 -4.66 0.10 -7.42
CA PRO A 69 -5.37 -1.07 -7.91
C PRO A 69 -6.33 -0.72 -9.04
N GLU A 70 -6.33 -1.54 -10.08
CA GLU A 70 -7.50 -1.67 -10.94
C GLU A 70 -8.68 -2.22 -10.13
N THR A 71 -9.90 -1.90 -10.57
CA THR A 71 -11.11 -2.41 -9.90
C THR A 71 -11.10 -3.95 -9.95
N PRO A 72 -11.09 -4.67 -8.82
CA PRO A 72 -11.03 -6.12 -8.83
C PRO A 72 -12.21 -6.74 -9.57
N VAL A 73 -11.95 -7.79 -10.34
CA VAL A 73 -12.94 -8.48 -11.18
C VAL A 73 -13.08 -9.92 -10.70
N PHE A 74 -14.30 -10.42 -10.60
CA PHE A 74 -14.56 -11.82 -10.28
C PHE A 74 -14.53 -12.69 -11.54
N ASP A 75 -13.66 -13.68 -11.57
CA ASP A 75 -13.69 -14.75 -12.57
C ASP A 75 -14.77 -15.79 -12.22
N GLU A 76 -14.91 -16.07 -10.92
CA GLU A 76 -15.97 -16.91 -10.37
C GLU A 76 -16.62 -16.16 -9.22
N ALA A 77 -17.88 -15.81 -9.39
CA ALA A 77 -18.63 -15.10 -8.39
C ALA A 77 -19.27 -16.07 -7.38
N PRO A 78 -19.52 -15.61 -6.15
CA PRO A 78 -20.13 -16.48 -5.14
C PRO A 78 -21.56 -16.88 -5.53
N GLY A 79 -21.93 -18.09 -5.14
CA GLY A 79 -23.31 -18.52 -4.97
C GLY A 79 -23.96 -17.88 -3.75
N TYR A 80 -25.02 -18.51 -3.22
CA TYR A 80 -25.82 -17.91 -2.16
C TYR A 80 -25.14 -17.98 -0.79
N ASN A 81 -24.85 -16.82 -0.20
CA ASN A 81 -24.24 -16.68 1.14
C ASN A 81 -22.97 -17.51 1.36
N GLU A 82 -22.16 -17.68 0.32
CA GLU A 82 -20.91 -18.44 0.40
C GLU A 82 -19.68 -17.57 0.20
N GLN A 83 -18.61 -17.93 0.90
CA GLN A 83 -17.28 -17.36 0.71
C GLN A 83 -16.46 -18.22 -0.26
N ARG A 84 -17.03 -18.49 -1.43
CA ARG A 84 -16.39 -19.24 -2.50
C ARG A 84 -16.41 -18.39 -3.76
N TRP A 85 -15.24 -18.00 -4.23
CA TRP A 85 -15.11 -17.10 -5.36
C TRP A 85 -13.66 -17.01 -5.83
N LYS A 86 -13.47 -16.54 -7.05
CA LYS A 86 -12.17 -16.17 -7.61
C LYS A 86 -12.18 -14.72 -8.04
N LEU A 87 -11.23 -13.97 -7.55
CA LEU A 87 -11.06 -12.54 -7.81
C LEU A 87 -9.67 -12.30 -8.41
N LYS A 88 -9.59 -11.41 -9.39
CA LYS A 88 -8.33 -10.92 -9.93
C LYS A 88 -8.27 -9.40 -9.91
N THR A 89 -7.08 -8.86 -9.76
CA THR A 89 -6.78 -7.44 -9.91
C THR A 89 -5.32 -7.25 -10.30
N THR A 90 -5.00 -6.07 -10.80
CA THR A 90 -3.63 -5.61 -11.05
C THR A 90 -3.39 -4.37 -10.21
N SER A 91 -2.16 -4.19 -9.74
CA SER A 91 -1.73 -2.96 -9.08
C SER A 91 -0.27 -2.74 -9.42
N SER A 92 0.06 -1.60 -10.02
CA SER A 92 1.41 -1.29 -10.50
C SER A 92 1.95 -2.40 -11.41
N SER A 93 2.97 -3.16 -10.98
CA SER A 93 3.54 -4.27 -11.74
C SER A 93 3.09 -5.66 -11.25
N LEU A 94 2.18 -5.70 -10.28
CA LEU A 94 1.65 -6.94 -9.70
C LEU A 94 0.37 -7.41 -10.39
N ASN A 95 0.33 -8.68 -10.76
CA ASN A 95 -0.90 -9.41 -11.06
C ASN A 95 -1.29 -10.26 -9.84
N ILE A 96 -2.51 -10.10 -9.38
CA ILE A 96 -3.01 -10.70 -8.14
C ILE A 96 -4.22 -11.54 -8.47
N LYS A 97 -4.22 -12.79 -8.01
CA LYS A 97 -5.37 -13.69 -8.05
C LYS A 97 -5.64 -14.20 -6.64
N ILE A 98 -6.89 -14.15 -6.23
CA ILE A 98 -7.36 -14.63 -4.92
C ILE A 98 -8.47 -15.63 -5.18
N HIS A 99 -8.25 -16.87 -4.74
CA HIS A 99 -9.25 -17.92 -4.77
C HIS A 99 -9.67 -18.24 -3.34
N SER A 100 -10.90 -17.90 -2.99
CA SER A 100 -11.51 -18.24 -1.70
C SER A 100 -12.26 -19.56 -1.83
N THR A 101 -11.97 -20.51 -0.94
CA THR A 101 -12.62 -21.82 -0.94
C THR A 101 -12.78 -22.36 0.47
N ALA A 102 -13.82 -23.18 0.67
CA ALA A 102 -13.95 -23.97 1.88
C ALA A 102 -12.90 -25.10 1.87
N TYR A 103 -12.27 -25.31 3.03
CA TYR A 103 -11.35 -26.43 3.25
C TYR A 103 -11.77 -27.32 4.43
N TRP A 104 -12.68 -26.81 5.27
CA TRP A 104 -13.25 -27.54 6.38
C TRP A 104 -14.74 -27.28 6.56
N GLY A 105 -15.45 -28.33 6.94
CA GLY A 105 -16.87 -28.31 7.25
C GLY A 105 -17.30 -29.63 7.90
N TRP A 106 -18.47 -29.61 8.51
CA TRP A 106 -19.09 -30.79 9.09
C TRP A 106 -20.52 -30.93 8.55
N GLY A 107 -20.77 -32.01 7.80
CA GLY A 107 -22.05 -32.23 7.14
C GLY A 107 -22.40 -31.10 6.15
N LEU A 108 -23.53 -30.43 6.37
CA LEU A 108 -24.00 -29.30 5.55
C LEU A 108 -23.41 -27.94 5.97
N LEU A 109 -22.64 -27.88 7.07
CA LEU A 109 -22.07 -26.64 7.58
C LEU A 109 -20.61 -26.52 7.15
N THR A 110 -20.33 -25.57 6.25
CA THR A 110 -18.97 -25.15 5.92
C THR A 110 -18.54 -24.04 6.89
N SER A 111 -17.42 -24.25 7.59
CA SER A 111 -17.00 -23.38 8.70
C SER A 111 -15.55 -22.94 8.60
N GLY A 112 -14.72 -23.59 7.78
CA GLY A 112 -13.34 -23.17 7.51
C GLY A 112 -13.13 -22.78 6.06
N TYR A 113 -12.82 -21.50 5.84
CA TYR A 113 -12.41 -20.96 4.55
C TYR A 113 -10.92 -20.62 4.54
N LEU A 114 -10.30 -20.79 3.38
CA LEU A 114 -8.96 -20.31 3.12
C LEU A 114 -8.95 -19.52 1.81
N ASN A 115 -7.95 -18.66 1.69
CA ASN A 115 -7.64 -17.95 0.46
C ASN A 115 -6.32 -18.48 -0.10
N VAL A 116 -6.32 -18.87 -1.37
CA VAL A 116 -5.09 -19.05 -2.15
C VAL A 116 -4.83 -17.74 -2.88
N ILE A 117 -3.69 -17.13 -2.60
CA ILE A 117 -3.26 -15.85 -3.14
C ILE A 117 -2.07 -16.13 -4.05
N THR A 118 -2.24 -15.83 -5.34
CA THR A 118 -1.15 -15.85 -6.31
C THR A 118 -0.74 -14.42 -6.59
N LEU A 119 0.53 -14.13 -6.33
CA LEU A 119 1.16 -12.85 -6.61
C LEU A 119 2.18 -13.06 -7.72
N GLU A 120 2.00 -12.41 -8.87
CA GLU A 120 2.94 -12.43 -9.99
C GLU A 120 3.50 -11.01 -10.19
N GLY A 121 4.80 -10.87 -10.41
CA GLY A 121 5.47 -9.56 -10.55
C GLY A 121 6.85 -9.55 -9.88
N PRO A 122 7.47 -8.39 -9.63
CA PRO A 122 8.78 -8.26 -8.97
C PRO A 122 8.78 -8.70 -7.50
N LEU A 123 9.86 -9.36 -7.05
CA LEU A 123 9.96 -9.89 -5.69
C LEU A 123 9.83 -8.79 -4.61
N ASN A 124 10.43 -7.63 -4.82
CA ASN A 124 10.37 -6.51 -3.88
C ASN A 124 8.94 -6.02 -3.64
N GLU A 125 8.14 -5.87 -4.71
CA GLU A 125 6.75 -5.44 -4.62
C GLU A 125 5.87 -6.49 -3.94
N ARG A 126 6.05 -7.79 -4.28
CA ARG A 126 5.32 -8.88 -3.61
C ARG A 126 5.66 -8.98 -2.13
N ALA A 127 6.96 -8.92 -1.81
CA ALA A 127 7.44 -8.95 -0.44
C ALA A 127 6.87 -7.79 0.36
N ARG A 128 6.86 -6.58 -0.22
CA ARG A 128 6.31 -5.39 0.42
C ARG A 128 4.81 -5.53 0.70
N LEU A 129 4.03 -5.92 -0.31
CA LEU A 129 2.59 -6.15 -0.14
C LEU A 129 2.30 -7.19 0.95
N VAL A 130 3.09 -8.26 1.00
CA VAL A 130 2.94 -9.29 2.03
C VAL A 130 3.24 -8.73 3.42
N LEU A 131 4.31 -7.96 3.59
CA LEU A 131 4.63 -7.32 4.87
C LEU A 131 3.49 -6.42 5.34
N ASP A 132 3.04 -5.48 4.52
CA ASP A 132 1.97 -4.54 4.86
C ASP A 132 0.65 -5.27 5.18
N MET A 133 0.30 -6.26 4.37
CA MET A 133 -0.88 -7.09 4.63
C MET A 133 -0.77 -7.80 5.98
N THR A 134 0.36 -8.45 6.26
CA THR A 134 0.56 -9.17 7.51
C THR A 134 0.55 -8.24 8.72
N SER A 135 1.15 -7.04 8.63
CA SER A 135 1.14 -6.06 9.72
C SER A 135 -0.27 -5.52 10.00
N SER A 136 -1.11 -5.43 8.98
CA SER A 136 -2.51 -5.04 9.15
C SER A 136 -3.39 -6.14 9.75
N LEU A 137 -2.92 -7.40 9.72
CA LEU A 137 -3.59 -8.54 10.33
C LEU A 137 -3.07 -8.74 11.75
N GLY A 138 -3.95 -8.80 12.75
CA GLY A 138 -3.54 -9.06 14.13
C GLY A 138 -3.03 -10.49 14.40
N GLN A 139 -2.98 -11.36 13.39
CA GLN A 139 -2.63 -12.78 13.50
C GLN A 139 -1.96 -13.27 12.21
N SER A 140 -1.08 -14.27 12.34
CA SER A 140 -0.41 -14.92 11.22
C SER A 140 -1.43 -15.57 10.25
N PRO A 141 -1.50 -15.13 8.97
CA PRO A 141 -2.48 -15.68 8.03
C PRO A 141 -2.21 -17.15 7.67
N TRP A 142 -0.99 -17.66 7.80
CA TRP A 142 -0.66 -19.05 7.52
C TRP A 142 -1.07 -20.05 8.63
N GLU A 143 -1.54 -19.56 9.78
CA GLU A 143 -1.98 -20.41 10.89
C GLU A 143 -3.42 -20.88 10.67
N MET A 144 -3.55 -22.12 10.18
CA MET A 144 -4.83 -22.75 9.88
C MET A 144 -5.54 -23.22 11.16
N ALA A 145 -6.84 -22.96 11.26
CA ALA A 145 -7.65 -23.40 12.40
C ALA A 145 -7.77 -24.94 12.49
N HIS A 146 -7.86 -25.62 11.34
CA HIS A 146 -7.99 -27.07 11.26
C HIS A 146 -6.84 -27.69 10.45
N LEU A 147 -5.69 -27.88 11.09
CA LEU A 147 -4.44 -28.35 10.46
C LEU A 147 -4.62 -29.60 9.59
N ASN A 148 -5.23 -30.67 10.12
CA ASN A 148 -5.41 -31.93 9.38
C ASN A 148 -6.26 -31.76 8.11
N SER A 149 -7.25 -30.88 8.15
CA SER A 149 -8.13 -30.61 7.01
C SER A 149 -7.40 -29.75 5.98
N ALA A 150 -6.65 -28.75 6.44
CA ALA A 150 -5.83 -27.90 5.58
C ALA A 150 -4.72 -28.71 4.87
N GLU A 151 -4.06 -29.64 5.58
CA GLU A 151 -3.08 -30.54 4.96
C GLU A 151 -3.69 -31.43 3.88
N LYS A 152 -4.86 -32.02 4.14
CA LYS A 152 -5.58 -32.84 3.15
C LYS A 152 -5.98 -31.99 1.94
N TRP A 153 -6.42 -30.76 2.18
CA TRP A 153 -6.77 -29.82 1.12
C TRP A 153 -5.55 -29.48 0.26
N LEU A 154 -4.42 -29.11 0.88
CA LEU A 154 -3.15 -28.84 0.18
C LEU A 154 -2.69 -30.03 -0.65
N LYS A 155 -2.65 -31.24 -0.07
CA LYS A 155 -2.24 -32.46 -0.81
C LYS A 155 -3.09 -32.72 -2.05
N ARG A 156 -4.35 -32.30 -2.06
CA ARG A 156 -5.26 -32.49 -3.19
C ARG A 156 -5.17 -31.37 -4.23
N HIS A 157 -5.03 -30.13 -3.80
CA HIS A 157 -5.18 -28.95 -4.67
C HIS A 157 -3.86 -28.24 -4.98
N GLU A 158 -2.89 -28.29 -4.07
CA GLU A 158 -1.57 -27.65 -4.17
C GLU A 158 -0.49 -28.65 -3.73
N PRO A 159 -0.28 -29.76 -4.47
CA PRO A 159 0.56 -30.88 -4.02
C PRO A 159 2.05 -30.53 -3.83
N SER A 160 2.51 -29.43 -4.44
CA SER A 160 3.85 -28.88 -4.26
C SER A 160 4.01 -28.10 -2.95
N LEU A 161 2.92 -27.85 -2.21
CA LEU A 161 2.91 -27.00 -1.04
C LEU A 161 2.52 -27.80 0.22
N SER A 162 3.34 -27.70 1.27
CA SER A 162 2.98 -28.15 2.62
C SER A 162 2.69 -26.96 3.52
N LEU A 163 2.02 -27.17 4.66
CA LEU A 163 1.78 -26.08 5.63
C LEU A 163 3.08 -25.42 6.09
N LYS A 164 4.12 -26.24 6.35
CA LYS A 164 5.45 -25.76 6.73
C LYS A 164 6.10 -24.96 5.61
N HIS A 165 6.01 -25.44 4.37
CA HIS A 165 6.57 -24.72 3.22
C HIS A 165 5.82 -23.41 2.96
N ASN A 166 4.49 -23.41 3.07
CA ASN A 166 3.67 -22.20 3.00
C ASN A 166 4.10 -21.16 4.04
N GLU A 167 4.23 -21.56 5.30
CA GLU A 167 4.75 -20.68 6.36
C GLU A 167 6.15 -20.14 6.05
N GLN A 168 7.04 -20.96 5.49
CA GLN A 168 8.38 -20.54 5.09
C GLN A 168 8.32 -19.46 4.00
N ILE A 169 7.46 -19.60 2.98
CA ILE A 169 7.29 -18.59 1.93
C ILE A 169 6.80 -17.26 2.54
N TRP A 170 5.79 -17.30 3.42
CA TRP A 170 5.30 -16.09 4.11
C TRP A 170 6.39 -15.38 4.90
N LYS A 171 7.17 -16.12 5.69
CA LYS A 171 8.26 -15.57 6.50
C LYS A 171 9.41 -15.06 5.62
N ALA A 172 9.70 -15.75 4.53
CA ALA A 172 10.74 -15.34 3.60
C ALA A 172 10.37 -14.03 2.88
N LEU A 173 9.12 -13.85 2.44
CA LEU A 173 8.65 -12.59 1.85
C LEU A 173 8.71 -11.43 2.84
N GLN A 174 8.23 -11.62 4.07
CA GLN A 174 8.34 -10.59 5.13
C GLN A 174 9.79 -10.20 5.40
N GLN A 175 10.69 -11.18 5.51
CA GLN A 175 12.10 -10.92 5.75
C GLN A 175 12.79 -10.24 4.55
N ALA A 176 12.38 -10.54 3.31
CA ALA A 176 12.87 -9.86 2.12
C ALA A 176 12.45 -8.37 2.14
N ALA A 177 11.18 -8.09 2.48
CA ALA A 177 10.70 -6.71 2.63
C ALA A 177 11.44 -5.95 3.74
N ARG A 178 11.63 -6.55 4.92
CA ARG A 178 12.42 -5.96 6.01
C ARG A 178 13.86 -5.67 5.58
N SER A 179 14.47 -6.59 4.82
CA SER A 179 15.84 -6.40 4.32
C SER A 179 15.93 -5.20 3.38
N ASN A 180 14.97 -5.07 2.46
CA ASN A 180 14.92 -3.95 1.51
C ASN A 180 14.73 -2.60 2.26
N LEU A 181 13.84 -2.56 3.24
CA LEU A 181 13.63 -1.37 4.07
C LEU A 181 14.87 -1.02 4.89
N LYS A 182 15.52 -2.02 5.48
CA LYS A 182 16.77 -1.81 6.21
C LYS A 182 17.85 -1.24 5.28
N GLU A 183 17.98 -1.78 4.08
CA GLU A 183 18.93 -1.27 3.10
C GLU A 183 18.63 0.18 2.70
N ALA A 184 17.35 0.54 2.53
CA ALA A 184 16.95 1.92 2.28
C ALA A 184 17.34 2.87 3.42
N ILE A 185 17.16 2.44 4.68
CA ILE A 185 17.60 3.19 5.86
C ILE A 185 19.12 3.39 5.87
N GLU A 186 19.90 2.33 5.61
CA GLU A 186 21.36 2.45 5.62
C GLU A 186 21.86 3.31 4.45
N ARG A 187 21.27 3.21 3.26
CA ARG A 187 21.60 4.08 2.12
C ARG A 187 21.31 5.56 2.43
N MET A 188 20.18 5.86 3.07
CA MET A 188 19.86 7.22 3.51
C MET A 188 20.89 7.72 4.52
N LYS A 189 21.27 6.89 5.48
CA LYS A 189 22.32 7.20 6.46
C LYS A 189 23.67 7.51 5.79
N GLU A 190 24.07 6.75 4.78
CA GLU A 190 25.31 7.02 4.02
C GLU A 190 25.25 8.36 3.28
N GLN A 191 24.10 8.73 2.72
CA GLN A 191 23.90 10.03 2.07
C GLN A 191 24.01 11.19 3.08
N ILE A 192 23.42 11.01 4.26
CA ILE A 192 23.54 11.91 5.41
C ILE A 192 25.02 12.06 5.81
N ASP A 193 25.71 10.95 6.10
CA ASP A 193 27.12 10.97 6.54
C ASP A 193 28.03 11.70 5.52
N THR A 194 27.75 11.55 4.22
CA THR A 194 28.48 12.24 3.14
C THR A 194 28.32 13.76 3.21
N VAL A 195 27.10 14.27 3.30
CA VAL A 195 26.86 15.72 3.36
C VAL A 195 27.48 16.32 4.62
N TRP A 196 27.54 15.58 5.73
CA TRP A 196 28.07 16.11 6.98
C TRP A 196 29.60 16.23 6.92
N SER A 197 30.24 15.36 6.12
CA SER A 197 31.68 15.41 5.86
C SER A 197 32.12 16.58 4.98
N GLU A 198 31.20 17.19 4.22
CA GLU A 198 31.47 18.32 3.32
C GLU A 198 31.58 19.67 4.07
N GLY A 199 31.45 19.68 5.40
CA GLY A 199 31.85 20.81 6.25
C GLY A 199 30.79 21.90 6.40
N ILE A 200 29.57 21.51 6.78
CA ILE A 200 28.54 22.46 7.22
C ILE A 200 28.79 22.78 8.71
N ASP A 201 29.54 23.86 8.96
CA ASP A 201 29.67 24.46 10.29
C ASP A 201 28.29 25.01 10.72
N ASP A 202 27.94 24.88 12.00
CA ASP A 202 26.67 25.35 12.62
C ASP A 202 25.34 24.66 12.20
N ALA A 203 25.36 23.37 11.85
CA ALA A 203 24.15 22.57 11.55
C ALA A 203 23.60 21.68 12.70
N ASP A 204 23.78 22.05 13.97
CA ASP A 204 23.43 21.18 15.10
C ASP A 204 21.92 20.89 15.22
N GLU A 205 21.07 21.85 14.85
CA GLU A 205 19.61 21.66 14.80
C GLU A 205 19.23 20.62 13.73
N TRP A 206 19.78 20.74 12.53
CA TRP A 206 19.60 19.80 11.43
C TRP A 206 20.05 18.38 11.78
N ARG A 207 21.20 18.25 12.46
CA ARG A 207 21.70 16.96 12.94
C ARG A 207 20.70 16.29 13.88
N THR A 208 20.16 17.05 14.83
CA THR A 208 19.19 16.54 15.80
C THR A 208 17.92 16.04 15.11
N ILE A 209 17.36 16.84 14.19
CA ILE A 209 16.14 16.49 13.44
C ILE A 209 16.35 15.21 12.63
N ILE A 210 17.47 15.10 11.93
CA ILE A 210 17.76 13.96 11.06
C ILE A 210 18.05 12.69 11.87
N ASP A 211 18.76 12.81 13.00
CA ASP A 211 18.98 11.68 13.91
C ASP A 211 17.66 11.18 14.52
N ASP A 212 16.73 12.09 14.84
CA ASP A 212 15.39 11.74 15.31
C ASP A 212 14.58 10.99 14.24
N ASP A 213 14.56 11.48 12.99
CA ASP A 213 13.87 10.78 11.90
C ASP A 213 14.54 9.43 11.56
N LEU A 214 15.88 9.33 11.65
CA LEU A 214 16.59 8.06 11.50
C LEU A 214 16.20 7.06 12.60
N HIS A 215 16.06 7.55 13.84
CA HIS A 215 15.56 6.75 14.95
C HIS A 215 14.12 6.28 14.69
N MET A 216 13.23 7.19 14.24
CA MET A 216 11.85 6.86 13.87
C MET A 216 11.79 5.79 12.78
N ALA A 217 12.63 5.89 11.74
CA ALA A 217 12.69 4.90 10.67
C ALA A 217 13.07 3.50 11.21
N ARG A 218 14.06 3.43 12.10
CA ARG A 218 14.49 2.17 12.73
C ARG A 218 13.42 1.59 13.65
N GLN A 219 12.75 2.43 14.44
CA GLN A 219 11.65 2.00 15.29
C GLN A 219 10.48 1.46 14.45
N ALA A 220 10.08 2.20 13.41
CA ALA A 220 9.00 1.77 12.51
C ALA A 220 9.30 0.42 11.83
N LEU A 221 10.57 0.18 11.45
CA LEU A 221 10.99 -1.11 10.91
C LEU A 221 10.89 -2.24 11.95
N ALA A 222 11.23 -1.97 13.21
CA ALA A 222 11.12 -2.95 14.29
C ALA A 222 9.66 -3.34 14.57
N GLU A 223 8.73 -2.43 14.30
CA GLU A 223 7.27 -2.60 14.46
C GLU A 223 6.55 -3.10 13.18
N ASP A 224 7.30 -3.42 12.12
CA ASP A 224 6.72 -3.81 10.81
C ASP A 224 5.81 -2.77 10.17
N ASN A 225 6.02 -1.51 10.55
CA ASN A 225 5.31 -0.37 10.01
C ASN A 225 6.10 0.23 8.85
N ALA A 226 6.04 -0.44 7.72
CA ALA A 226 6.77 -0.03 6.53
C ALA A 226 6.35 1.37 5.99
N PRO A 227 5.05 1.78 6.05
CA PRO A 227 4.67 3.17 5.79
C PRO A 227 5.29 4.18 6.77
N GLY A 228 5.58 3.78 8.01
CA GLY A 228 6.30 4.61 8.98
C GLY A 228 7.76 4.82 8.57
N VAL A 229 8.43 3.76 8.10
CA VAL A 229 9.79 3.84 7.55
C VAL A 229 9.85 4.82 6.38
N GLU A 230 8.96 4.67 5.40
CA GLU A 230 8.94 5.53 4.21
C GLU A 230 8.68 7.00 4.53
N ARG A 231 7.79 7.28 5.50
CA ARG A 231 7.55 8.67 5.94
C ARG A 231 8.79 9.28 6.57
N ALA A 232 9.48 8.54 7.43
CA ALA A 232 10.72 9.03 8.05
C ALA A 232 11.84 9.22 7.00
N LEU A 233 11.98 8.30 6.04
CA LEU A 233 12.90 8.45 4.91
C LEU A 233 12.59 9.71 4.08
N ALA A 234 11.32 9.96 3.77
CA ALA A 234 10.91 11.13 3.01
C ALA A 234 11.20 12.45 3.75
N ARG A 235 11.07 12.48 5.09
CA ARG A 235 11.45 13.65 5.89
C ARG A 235 12.95 13.89 5.89
N MET A 236 13.75 12.83 6.08
CA MET A 236 15.21 12.95 5.96
C MET A 236 15.63 13.44 4.57
N GLU A 237 15.02 12.92 3.50
CA GLU A 237 15.26 13.38 2.14
C GLU A 237 14.90 14.86 1.96
N ALA A 238 13.75 15.29 2.48
CA ALA A 238 13.35 16.70 2.46
C ALA A 238 14.36 17.60 3.21
N SER A 239 14.82 17.18 4.39
CA SER A 239 15.83 17.90 5.16
C SER A 239 17.16 17.99 4.40
N LEU A 240 17.61 16.90 3.78
CA LEU A 240 18.81 16.89 2.92
C LEU A 240 18.70 17.86 1.75
N ILE A 241 17.53 17.95 1.11
CA ILE A 241 17.30 18.90 0.01
C ILE A 241 17.38 20.34 0.50
N GLN A 242 16.80 20.65 1.67
CA GLN A 242 16.87 21.99 2.27
C GLN A 242 18.32 22.38 2.58
N ILE A 243 19.06 21.51 3.29
CA ILE A 243 20.48 21.72 3.63
C ILE A 243 21.33 21.98 2.39
N LYS A 244 21.13 21.21 1.31
CA LYS A 244 21.88 21.40 0.06
C LYS A 244 21.54 22.67 -0.69
N SER A 245 20.31 23.18 -0.52
CA SER A 245 19.83 24.36 -1.23
C SER A 245 20.23 25.65 -0.51
N ASP A 246 20.09 25.68 0.81
CA ASP A 246 20.45 26.80 1.67
C ASP A 246 20.87 26.29 3.06
N PRO A 247 22.18 26.11 3.31
CA PRO A 247 22.70 25.58 4.57
C PRO A 247 22.40 26.46 5.79
N GLU A 248 22.18 27.76 5.57
CA GLU A 248 21.89 28.76 6.62
C GLU A 248 20.38 28.92 6.85
N ALA A 249 19.54 28.23 6.07
CA ALA A 249 18.10 28.28 6.26
C ALA A 249 17.71 27.61 7.58
N ASN A 250 16.84 28.30 8.33
CA ASN A 250 16.12 27.66 9.43
C ASN A 250 15.31 26.48 8.90
N TYR A 251 15.23 25.42 9.68
CA TYR A 251 14.43 24.25 9.34
C TYR A 251 12.97 24.64 9.09
N ILE A 252 12.47 24.27 7.90
CA ILE A 252 11.05 24.38 7.58
C ILE A 252 10.42 23.00 7.76
N GLU A 253 9.59 22.87 8.80
CA GLU A 253 8.80 21.67 9.02
C GLU A 253 7.95 21.35 7.79
N ALA A 254 7.91 20.06 7.44
CA ALA A 254 6.98 19.59 6.44
C ALA A 254 5.55 19.96 6.86
N PRO A 255 4.68 20.41 5.94
CA PRO A 255 3.29 20.71 6.25
C PRO A 255 2.66 19.53 6.98
N ILE A 256 2.08 19.78 8.16
CA ILE A 256 1.32 18.77 8.89
C ILE A 256 0.30 18.19 7.90
N SER A 257 0.30 16.87 7.72
CA SER A 257 -0.72 16.22 6.91
C SER A 257 -2.08 16.59 7.50
N VAL A 258 -2.81 17.50 6.85
CA VAL A 258 -4.20 17.79 7.21
C VAL A 258 -4.97 16.54 6.81
N LEU A 259 -5.08 15.60 7.74
CA LEU A 259 -6.09 14.57 7.64
C LEU A 259 -7.42 15.30 7.73
N SER A 260 -8.20 15.28 6.65
CA SER A 260 -9.59 15.74 6.68
C SER A 260 -10.29 15.00 7.81
N ASP A 261 -10.61 15.73 8.87
CA ASP A 261 -11.34 15.23 10.04
C ASP A 261 -12.83 15.00 9.73
N GLY A 262 -13.22 15.16 8.46
CA GLY A 262 -14.58 15.08 8.00
C GLY A 262 -15.40 16.36 8.26
N SER A 263 -14.81 17.42 8.80
CA SER A 263 -15.46 18.74 8.89
C SER A 263 -15.60 19.42 7.52
N ASP A 264 -14.79 19.01 6.54
CA ASP A 264 -14.88 19.43 5.14
C ASP A 264 -16.08 18.80 4.40
N ARG A 265 -16.82 17.89 5.05
CA ARG A 265 -18.05 17.33 4.50
C ARG A 265 -19.12 18.41 4.59
N ILE A 266 -19.40 19.08 3.48
CA ILE A 266 -20.59 19.89 3.30
C ILE A 266 -21.80 18.96 3.48
N SER A 267 -22.32 18.86 4.72
CA SER A 267 -23.67 18.37 4.95
C SER A 267 -24.62 19.38 4.34
N GLY A 268 -25.68 18.90 3.68
CA GLY A 268 -26.66 19.73 2.98
C GLY A 268 -27.55 20.57 3.89
N GLU A 269 -26.98 21.24 4.89
CA GLU A 269 -27.66 22.24 5.71
C GLU A 269 -27.20 23.65 5.32
N LYS A 270 -28.17 24.53 5.14
CA LYS A 270 -27.97 25.94 4.80
C LYS A 270 -27.27 26.67 5.95
N THR A 271 -25.96 26.64 6.00
CA THR A 271 -25.16 27.49 6.87
C THR A 271 -24.87 28.83 6.20
N LYS A 272 -25.07 29.92 6.95
CA LYS A 272 -24.80 31.30 6.55
C LYS A 272 -23.32 31.46 6.19
N PRO A 273 -22.97 32.35 5.24
CA PRO A 273 -21.58 32.50 4.80
C PRO A 273 -20.71 32.95 5.99
N VAL A 274 -19.72 32.12 6.31
CA VAL A 274 -18.59 32.48 7.16
C VAL A 274 -17.75 33.49 6.38
N LYS A 275 -17.33 34.57 7.04
CA LYS A 275 -16.47 35.60 6.46
C LYS A 275 -15.19 34.95 5.91
N THR A 276 -14.98 35.13 4.62
CA THR A 276 -13.73 34.86 3.92
C THR A 276 -12.58 35.55 4.66
N VAL A 277 -11.55 34.80 5.03
CA VAL A 277 -10.27 35.36 5.45
C VAL A 277 -9.70 36.12 4.26
N GLU A 278 -9.49 37.42 4.45
CA GLU A 278 -8.92 38.31 3.43
C GLU A 278 -7.49 37.87 3.09
N LEU A 279 -7.33 37.22 1.94
CA LEU A 279 -6.04 37.01 1.30
C LEU A 279 -5.67 38.28 0.51
N THR A 280 -5.61 39.43 1.20
CA THR A 280 -5.22 40.71 0.62
C THR A 280 -3.84 41.10 1.11
N GLN A 281 -2.80 40.38 0.66
CA GLN A 281 -1.42 40.84 0.85
C GLN A 281 -0.42 40.13 -0.08
N ALA A 282 -0.71 40.04 -1.38
CA ALA A 282 0.33 39.68 -2.38
C ALA A 282 -0.01 40.04 -3.86
N LEU A 283 -1.05 40.81 -4.15
CA LEU A 283 -1.41 41.17 -5.54
C LEU A 283 -1.49 42.69 -5.80
N SER A 284 -0.83 43.49 -4.96
CA SER A 284 -0.69 44.93 -5.18
C SER A 284 0.55 45.24 -6.00
N ALA A 285 0.55 44.80 -7.27
CA ALA A 285 1.32 45.40 -8.34
C ALA A 285 0.45 45.31 -9.59
N GLU A 286 -0.21 46.42 -9.93
CA GLU A 286 -0.93 46.60 -11.18
C GLU A 286 0.09 46.56 -12.33
N ASP A 287 0.34 45.38 -12.89
CA ASP A 287 0.84 45.26 -14.25
C ASP A 287 -0.37 45.01 -15.16
N ASP A 288 -0.83 46.08 -15.81
CA ASP A 288 -1.83 46.03 -16.88
C ASP A 288 -1.23 45.24 -18.06
N VAL A 289 -1.48 43.93 -18.10
CA VAL A 289 -1.10 43.09 -19.23
C VAL A 289 -2.11 43.33 -20.36
N PRO A 290 -1.71 43.89 -21.51
CA PRO A 290 -2.64 44.14 -22.61
C PRO A 290 -3.14 42.81 -23.18
N PHE A 291 -4.46 42.65 -23.22
CA PHE A 291 -5.13 41.48 -23.76
C PHE A 291 -4.97 41.47 -25.29
N VAL A 292 -4.13 40.57 -25.82
CA VAL A 292 -3.98 40.36 -27.26
C VAL A 292 -4.97 39.27 -27.70
N ASP A 293 -5.99 39.67 -28.46
CA ASP A 293 -6.95 38.75 -29.07
C ASP A 293 -6.31 38.05 -30.29
N LEU A 294 -5.98 36.77 -30.13
CA LEU A 294 -5.33 35.95 -31.16
C LEU A 294 -6.32 35.35 -32.17
N THR A 295 -7.59 35.75 -32.16
CA THR A 295 -8.59 35.27 -33.13
C THR A 295 -8.69 36.12 -34.39
N GLN A 296 -7.98 37.26 -34.44
CA GLN A 296 -7.93 38.10 -35.63
C GLN A 296 -6.85 37.61 -36.60
N LEU A 297 -7.28 37.06 -37.73
CA LEU A 297 -6.41 36.81 -38.89
C LEU A 297 -5.89 38.16 -39.42
N PRO A 298 -4.60 38.26 -39.79
CA PRO A 298 -4.07 39.50 -40.34
C PRO A 298 -4.77 39.83 -41.66
N SER A 299 -5.37 41.02 -41.70
CA SER A 299 -5.79 41.67 -42.93
C SER A 299 -4.54 41.92 -43.79
N VAL A 300 -4.39 41.11 -44.83
CA VAL A 300 -3.59 41.47 -46.00
C VAL A 300 -4.32 42.63 -46.68
N ASP A 301 -3.63 43.75 -46.82
CA ASP A 301 -3.72 44.79 -47.87
C ASP A 301 -2.94 45.99 -47.30
N GLY A 302 -1.85 46.49 -47.87
CA GLY A 302 -1.57 46.69 -49.29
C GLY A 302 -1.45 48.21 -49.48
N GLU A 303 -0.20 48.68 -49.62
CA GLU A 303 0.25 49.85 -50.39
C GLU A 303 -0.60 51.14 -50.38
N GLU A 304 -0.06 52.21 -49.78
CA GLU A 304 0.53 53.39 -50.48
C GLU A 304 1.23 54.33 -49.48
#